data_AF-E3C789-F1
#
_entry.id   AF-E3C789-F1
#
_cell.length_a   1.000
_cell.length_b   1.000
_cell.length_c   1.000
_cell.angle_alpha   90.00
_cell.angle_beta   90.00
_cell.angle_gamma   90.00
#
_symmetry.space_group_name_H-M   'P 1'
#
loop_
_entity.id
_entity.type
_entity.pdbx_description
1 polymer ?
#
loop_
_entity_poly.entity_id
_entity_poly.type
_entity_poly.pdbx_seq_one_letter_code
_entity_poly.pdbx_strand_id
1 'polypeptide(L)'
;MKQATSTVYRGQASRRTFTSEWHNLVLGFQHLLAMYSGDVLVPLLIGHYLHFSALQMTYLVSIDIFMCGVATLLQLKQTPLTGIGLPVVLGCAVQAVTPLESIGGKLGITYMYGAIIAAGIFVFLIAGFFARLKRFFPPVVTGSLITIIGFTLVPVGFQDLGGGTPTAASFGNPTNLLVGFLTIIIILVISAFARGFMKSIAILIGILVASFIAGGLGQVSLTPVSEAAWFHTPQLFFFGVPHFNLSAMVTMMLVSLTTMIESTGVFFALSDITGRQLTTKDLERGYRAEGIAAVLGGLFNTFPYSTFSENVGVLKMSGVKTRRPVYYAAFLLLLLGLLPKVGALATVIPEPVLGGAMIVMFGMVGVQGVQILHKVDFTKNSNLLTASVSIGLGLGITMYPQLFQHMPTEVQIILGNGIVVTSISAVLLNLLFNHRWATEK
;
A
#
# COMPACT_ATOMS: atom_id res chain seq x y z
N MET A 1 31.57 -42.32 -33.25
CA MET A 1 31.36 -40.98 -33.81
C MET A 1 30.63 -40.15 -32.75
N LYS A 2 31.32 -39.58 -31.75
CA LYS A 2 32.08 -38.33 -31.78
C LYS A 2 31.33 -37.16 -32.43
N GLN A 3 31.01 -36.17 -31.58
CA GLN A 3 31.04 -34.73 -31.85
C GLN A 3 30.19 -34.20 -33.02
N ALA A 4 28.95 -33.80 -32.76
CA ALA A 4 28.29 -32.68 -33.46
C ALA A 4 26.90 -32.39 -32.86
N THR A 5 26.82 -31.80 -31.65
CA THR A 5 25.57 -31.12 -31.22
C THR A 5 25.72 -30.18 -30.01
N SER A 6 26.94 -29.88 -29.55
CA SER A 6 27.17 -29.06 -28.34
C SER A 6 27.50 -27.58 -28.59
N THR A 7 27.33 -27.06 -29.81
CA THR A 7 27.85 -25.73 -30.19
C THR A 7 26.80 -24.64 -30.45
N VAL A 8 25.51 -24.84 -30.14
CA VAL A 8 24.47 -23.81 -30.38
C VAL A 8 23.96 -23.13 -29.10
N TYR A 9 24.30 -23.63 -27.91
CA TYR A 9 23.85 -23.06 -26.61
C TYR A 9 24.91 -22.26 -25.84
N ARG A 10 25.90 -21.68 -26.53
CA ARG A 10 26.89 -20.76 -25.94
C ARG A 10 26.93 -19.45 -26.73
N GLY A 11 25.83 -18.70 -26.71
CA GLY A 11 25.72 -17.43 -27.45
C GLY A 11 24.75 -16.40 -26.88
N GLN A 12 24.19 -16.60 -25.68
CA GLN A 12 23.41 -15.59 -24.97
C GLN A 12 24.01 -15.35 -23.57
N ALA A 13 25.31 -15.08 -23.53
CA ALA A 13 25.89 -14.36 -22.41
C ALA A 13 25.24 -12.97 -22.38
N SER A 14 24.78 -12.55 -21.20
CA SER A 14 24.00 -11.34 -20.95
C SER A 14 24.47 -10.14 -21.78
N ARG A 15 23.63 -9.69 -22.73
CA ARG A 15 23.64 -8.28 -23.12
C ARG A 15 23.19 -7.51 -21.88
N ARG A 16 24.16 -7.04 -21.08
CA ARG A 16 23.93 -5.90 -20.20
C ARG A 16 23.57 -4.75 -21.13
N THR A 17 22.28 -4.54 -21.36
CA THR A 17 21.79 -3.26 -21.87
C THR A 17 22.26 -2.23 -20.85
N PHE A 18 23.37 -1.55 -21.16
CA PHE A 18 23.74 -0.30 -20.52
C PHE A 18 22.62 0.67 -20.86
N THR A 19 21.56 0.67 -20.04
CA THR A 19 20.60 1.74 -20.05
C THR A 19 21.36 2.98 -19.59
N SER A 20 21.27 4.07 -20.36
CA SER A 20 21.91 5.33 -19.98
C SER A 20 21.42 5.74 -18.59
N GLU A 21 22.29 6.36 -17.78
CA GLU A 21 21.90 6.81 -16.44
C GLU A 21 20.69 7.76 -16.50
N TRP A 22 20.58 8.55 -17.58
CA TRP A 22 19.41 9.36 -17.89
C TRP A 22 18.12 8.54 -18.06
N HIS A 23 18.17 7.41 -18.77
CA HIS A 23 17.01 6.54 -18.94
C HIS A 23 16.56 5.94 -17.60
N ASN A 24 17.52 5.51 -16.76
CA ASN A 24 17.20 4.99 -15.43
C ASN A 24 16.60 6.07 -14.52
N LEU A 25 17.07 7.32 -14.63
CA LEU A 25 16.51 8.46 -13.91
C LEU A 25 15.06 8.74 -14.32
N VAL A 26 14.77 8.78 -15.62
CA VAL A 26 13.40 9.01 -16.14
C VAL A 26 12.45 7.90 -15.68
N LEU A 27 12.90 6.64 -15.73
CA LEU A 27 12.11 5.52 -15.21
C LEU A 27 11.94 5.60 -13.68
N GLY A 28 12.97 6.03 -12.95
CA GLY A 28 12.86 6.27 -11.51
C GLY A 28 11.83 7.34 -11.19
N PHE A 29 11.81 8.42 -11.96
CA PHE A 29 10.79 9.45 -11.87
C PHE A 29 9.39 8.91 -12.20
N GLN A 30 9.27 8.01 -13.20
CA GLN A 30 8.01 7.31 -13.50
C GLN A 30 7.50 6.50 -12.31
N HIS A 31 8.37 5.71 -11.68
CA HIS A 31 8.02 4.92 -10.50
C HIS A 31 7.56 5.81 -9.34
N LEU A 32 8.27 6.91 -9.10
CA LEU A 32 7.90 7.89 -8.10
C LEU A 32 6.51 8.47 -8.37
N LEU A 33 6.26 8.97 -9.57
CA LEU A 33 4.98 9.59 -9.91
C LEU A 33 3.81 8.60 -9.85
N ALA A 34 4.03 7.36 -10.27
CA ALA A 34 3.00 6.32 -10.22
C ALA A 34 2.63 5.94 -8.78
N MET A 35 3.60 5.98 -7.86
CA MET A 35 3.39 5.73 -6.44
C MET A 35 2.80 6.92 -5.70
N TYR A 36 3.21 8.15 -6.06
CA TYR A 36 2.89 9.37 -5.32
C TYR A 36 1.40 9.50 -5.03
N SER A 37 0.53 9.24 -6.02
CA SER A 37 -0.91 9.35 -5.84
C SER A 37 -1.48 8.37 -4.83
N GLY A 38 -0.86 7.22 -4.60
CA GLY A 38 -1.30 6.25 -3.60
C GLY A 38 -0.71 6.52 -2.22
N ASP A 39 0.57 6.86 -2.18
CA ASP A 39 1.27 7.17 -0.92
C ASP A 39 0.66 8.35 -0.19
N VAL A 40 0.31 9.44 -0.89
CA VAL A 40 -0.28 10.62 -0.22
C VAL A 40 -1.69 10.36 0.34
N LEU A 41 -2.39 9.32 -0.11
CA LEU A 41 -3.77 9.05 0.33
C LEU A 41 -3.83 8.61 1.79
N VAL A 42 -2.92 7.73 2.23
CA VAL A 42 -2.97 7.18 3.59
C VAL A 42 -2.79 8.27 4.67
N PRO A 43 -1.78 9.15 4.58
CA PRO A 43 -1.67 10.32 5.45
C PRO A 43 -2.91 11.21 5.44
N LEU A 44 -3.48 11.48 4.26
CA LEU A 44 -4.64 12.35 4.12
C LEU A 44 -5.89 11.72 4.78
N LEU A 45 -6.14 10.43 4.55
CA LEU A 45 -7.26 9.71 5.17
C LEU A 45 -7.20 9.75 6.69
N ILE A 46 -6.07 9.31 7.24
CA ILE A 46 -5.88 9.24 8.69
C ILE A 46 -5.90 10.65 9.30
N GLY A 47 -5.24 11.62 8.66
CA GLY A 47 -5.18 12.98 9.18
C GLY A 47 -6.52 13.71 9.09
N HIS A 48 -7.35 13.48 8.06
CA HIS A 48 -8.71 14.02 7.98
C HIS A 48 -9.60 13.41 9.06
N TYR A 49 -9.54 12.08 9.23
CA TYR A 49 -10.28 11.37 10.28
C TYR A 49 -9.90 11.85 11.69
N LEU A 50 -8.61 12.11 11.93
CA LEU A 50 -8.10 12.58 13.22
C LEU A 50 -8.07 14.12 13.35
N HIS A 51 -8.63 14.85 12.38
CA HIS A 51 -8.73 16.30 12.36
C HIS A 51 -7.38 17.03 12.53
N PHE A 52 -6.35 16.57 11.83
CA PHE A 52 -5.05 17.23 11.84
C PHE A 52 -5.15 18.61 11.18
N SER A 53 -4.45 19.58 11.78
CA SER A 53 -4.29 20.91 11.19
C SER A 53 -3.55 20.85 9.85
N ALA A 54 -3.69 21.89 9.01
CA ALA A 54 -2.98 21.98 7.73
C ALA A 54 -1.46 21.85 7.87
N LEU A 55 -0.88 22.40 8.94
CA LEU A 55 0.55 22.29 9.24
C LEU A 55 0.94 20.84 9.57
N GLN A 56 0.17 20.18 10.44
CA GLN A 56 0.39 18.78 10.79
C GLN A 56 0.25 17.87 9.58
N MET A 57 -0.75 18.10 8.73
CA MET A 57 -0.96 17.34 7.51
C MET A 57 0.18 17.52 6.53
N THR A 58 0.60 18.77 6.28
CA THR A 58 1.73 19.10 5.40
C THR A 58 3.01 18.42 5.87
N TYR A 59 3.29 18.48 7.17
CA TYR A 59 4.43 17.81 7.78
C TYR A 59 4.34 16.29 7.59
N LEU A 60 3.21 15.70 7.96
CA LEU A 60 2.97 14.27 7.91
C LEU A 60 3.14 13.70 6.49
N VAL A 61 2.49 14.29 5.49
CA VAL A 61 2.61 13.84 4.08
C VAL A 61 4.07 13.92 3.62
N SER A 62 4.78 15.00 3.98
CA SER A 62 6.16 15.18 3.53
C SER A 62 7.14 14.18 4.17
N ILE A 63 7.02 13.96 5.49
CA ILE A 63 7.87 12.97 6.17
C ILE A 63 7.50 11.55 5.77
N ASP A 64 6.24 11.28 5.48
CA ASP A 64 5.81 9.99 4.97
C ASP A 64 6.44 9.68 3.61
N ILE A 65 6.41 10.62 2.65
CA ILE A 65 7.14 10.52 1.37
C ILE A 65 8.64 10.28 1.60
N PHE A 66 9.25 11.01 2.54
CA PHE A 66 10.66 10.81 2.90
C PHE A 66 10.92 9.37 3.38
N MET A 67 10.08 8.89 4.29
CA MET A 67 10.19 7.58 4.90
C MET A 67 9.87 6.44 3.93
N CYS A 68 8.97 6.62 2.96
CA CYS A 68 8.81 5.70 1.81
C CYS A 68 10.11 5.55 1.03
N GLY A 69 10.85 6.65 0.83
CA GLY A 69 12.20 6.61 0.26
C GLY A 69 13.17 5.77 1.08
N VAL A 70 13.22 5.98 2.40
CA VAL A 70 14.06 5.20 3.33
C VAL A 70 13.67 3.71 3.31
N ALA A 71 12.38 3.41 3.43
CA ALA A 71 11.83 2.07 3.41
C ALA A 71 12.16 1.33 2.10
N THR A 72 12.03 2.02 0.97
CA THR A 72 12.40 1.50 -0.34
C THR A 72 13.90 1.17 -0.40
N LEU A 73 14.78 2.04 0.10
CA LEU A 73 16.21 1.75 0.13
C LEU A 73 16.56 0.54 1.00
N LEU A 74 15.90 0.38 2.15
CA LEU A 74 16.04 -0.81 3.02
C LEU A 74 15.69 -2.09 2.28
N GLN A 75 14.70 -2.04 1.39
CA GLN A 75 14.23 -3.19 0.63
C GLN A 75 15.09 -3.52 -0.59
N LEU A 76 15.57 -2.48 -1.30
CA LEU A 76 16.41 -2.61 -2.50
C LEU A 76 17.81 -3.13 -2.19
N LYS A 77 18.40 -2.67 -1.08
CA LYS A 77 19.76 -3.01 -0.67
C LYS A 77 19.74 -4.35 0.08
N GLN A 78 20.21 -5.39 -0.59
CA GLN A 78 20.36 -6.70 0.03
C GLN A 78 21.54 -6.68 1.01
N THR A 79 21.24 -6.72 2.30
CA THR A 79 22.21 -6.84 3.39
C THR A 79 22.10 -8.24 4.02
N PRO A 80 22.97 -8.61 4.98
CA PRO A 80 22.81 -9.87 5.70
C PRO A 80 21.45 -9.97 6.42
N LEU A 81 20.92 -8.85 6.90
CA LEU A 81 19.71 -8.78 7.74
C LEU A 81 18.44 -8.35 6.99
N THR A 82 18.56 -7.49 5.98
CA THR A 82 17.44 -6.79 5.34
C THR A 82 17.54 -6.81 3.82
N GLY A 83 16.40 -6.53 3.17
CA GLY A 83 16.33 -6.27 1.74
C GLY A 83 16.17 -7.53 0.90
N ILE A 84 15.03 -7.65 0.23
CA ILE A 84 14.76 -8.76 -0.69
C ILE A 84 15.61 -8.66 -1.96
N GLY A 85 16.03 -7.46 -2.36
CA GLY A 85 16.87 -7.25 -3.55
C GLY A 85 16.13 -7.40 -4.88
N LEU A 86 14.82 -7.16 -4.90
CA LEU A 86 13.99 -7.03 -6.11
C LEU A 86 13.80 -5.54 -6.45
N PRO A 87 13.37 -5.18 -7.68
CA PRO A 87 12.98 -3.80 -8.02
C PRO A 87 11.60 -3.48 -7.42
N VAL A 88 11.59 -3.30 -6.10
CA VAL A 88 10.38 -3.10 -5.30
C VAL A 88 10.41 -1.72 -4.65
N VAL A 89 9.25 -1.08 -4.58
CA VAL A 89 9.05 0.20 -3.91
C VAL A 89 8.13 -0.05 -2.72
N LEU A 90 8.43 0.58 -1.59
CA LEU A 90 7.60 0.53 -0.39
C LEU A 90 6.77 1.79 -0.29
N GLY A 91 5.49 1.60 0.00
CA GLY A 91 4.51 2.66 0.24
C GLY A 91 3.75 2.41 1.52
N CYS A 92 2.89 3.33 1.93
CA CYS A 92 2.09 3.16 3.13
C CYS A 92 1.19 1.92 3.01
N ALA A 93 1.14 1.12 4.07
CA ALA A 93 0.26 -0.04 4.13
C ALA A 93 -1.20 0.42 4.27
N VAL A 94 -1.94 0.40 3.17
CA VAL A 94 -3.33 0.87 3.14
C VAL A 94 -4.24 0.07 4.08
N GLN A 95 -3.89 -1.19 4.37
CA GLN A 95 -4.62 -2.03 5.33
C GLN A 95 -4.57 -1.48 6.76
N ALA A 96 -3.61 -0.60 7.06
CA ALA A 96 -3.46 0.02 8.36
C ALA A 96 -4.36 1.25 8.56
N VAL A 97 -5.01 1.80 7.52
CA VAL A 97 -5.83 3.02 7.62
C VAL A 97 -6.91 2.89 8.70
N THR A 98 -7.88 2.00 8.52
CA THR A 98 -9.00 1.84 9.47
C THR A 98 -8.56 1.43 10.89
N PRO A 99 -7.60 0.50 11.08
CA PRO A 99 -7.03 0.23 12.40
C PRO A 99 -6.44 1.46 13.08
N LEU A 100 -5.65 2.26 12.34
CA LEU A 100 -4.96 3.42 12.89
C LEU A 100 -5.94 4.55 13.20
N GLU A 101 -6.94 4.78 12.36
CA GLU A 101 -8.07 5.68 12.63
C GLU A 101 -8.79 5.28 13.93
N SER A 102 -9.16 4.01 14.07
CA SER A 102 -9.84 3.49 15.26
C SER A 102 -8.99 3.64 16.54
N ILE A 103 -7.70 3.31 16.48
CA ILE A 103 -6.77 3.46 17.60
C ILE A 103 -6.57 4.93 17.94
N GLY A 104 -6.28 5.77 16.93
CA GLY A 104 -6.03 7.20 17.10
C GLY A 104 -7.24 7.94 17.63
N GLY A 105 -8.44 7.61 17.15
CA GLY A 105 -9.70 8.24 17.56
C GLY A 105 -10.18 7.79 18.95
N LYS A 106 -10.00 6.51 19.31
CA LYS A 106 -10.47 5.99 20.62
C LYS A 106 -9.45 6.13 21.75
N LEU A 107 -8.16 5.92 21.47
CA LEU A 107 -7.10 5.88 22.47
C LEU A 107 -6.17 7.10 22.39
N GLY A 108 -6.02 7.70 21.20
CA GLY A 108 -5.17 8.85 20.95
C GLY A 108 -4.00 8.55 20.01
N ILE A 109 -3.49 9.62 19.39
CA ILE A 109 -2.43 9.57 18.36
C ILE A 109 -1.12 8.95 18.88
N THR A 110 -0.77 9.17 20.15
CA THR A 110 0.46 8.62 20.74
C THR A 110 0.39 7.09 20.89
N TYR A 111 -0.79 6.54 21.15
CA TYR A 111 -1.01 5.08 21.18
C TYR A 111 -0.99 4.46 19.79
N MET A 112 -1.46 5.19 18.79
CA MET A 112 -1.38 4.80 17.38
C MET A 112 0.09 4.57 16.96
N TYR A 113 0.98 5.52 17.23
CA TYR A 113 2.41 5.36 16.90
C TYR A 113 3.11 4.31 17.76
N GLY A 114 2.74 4.15 19.03
CA GLY A 114 3.26 3.06 19.87
C GLY A 114 2.88 1.68 19.33
N ALA A 115 1.65 1.53 18.83
CA ALA A 115 1.19 0.30 18.19
C ALA A 115 1.94 0.01 16.87
N ILE A 116 2.24 1.03 16.06
CA ILE A 116 3.07 0.90 14.84
C ILE A 116 4.48 0.40 15.18
N ILE A 117 5.13 1.00 16.20
CA ILE A 117 6.48 0.58 16.63
C ILE A 117 6.46 -0.88 17.10
N ALA A 118 5.51 -1.24 17.96
CA ALA A 118 5.39 -2.60 18.48
C ALA A 118 5.17 -3.63 17.35
N ALA A 119 4.33 -3.28 16.37
CA ALA A 119 4.08 -4.13 15.21
C ALA A 119 5.32 -4.28 14.31
N GLY A 120 6.09 -3.20 14.09
CA GLY A 120 7.35 -3.27 13.34
C GLY A 120 8.40 -4.15 14.02
N ILE A 121 8.55 -4.05 15.34
CA ILE A 121 9.41 -4.94 16.14
C ILE A 121 8.94 -6.38 16.00
N PHE A 122 7.63 -6.62 16.14
CA PHE A 122 7.05 -7.95 15.98
C PHE A 122 7.37 -8.54 14.61
N VAL A 123 7.10 -7.82 13.51
CA VAL A 123 7.42 -8.25 12.14
C VAL A 123 8.90 -8.63 12.01
N PHE A 124 9.81 -7.79 12.50
CA PHE A 124 11.23 -8.05 12.45
C PHE A 124 11.62 -9.37 13.16
N LEU A 125 11.03 -9.63 14.33
CA LEU A 125 11.28 -10.82 15.13
C LEU A 125 10.69 -12.09 14.47
N ILE A 126 9.47 -12.01 13.94
CA ILE A 126 8.78 -13.18 13.36
C ILE A 126 9.17 -13.47 11.91
N ALA A 127 9.84 -12.55 11.23
CA ALA A 127 10.16 -12.63 9.79
C ALA A 127 10.71 -14.00 9.35
N GLY A 128 11.67 -14.56 10.09
CA GLY A 128 12.28 -15.85 9.75
C GLY A 128 11.37 -17.06 10.01
N PHE A 129 10.46 -16.95 10.97
CA PHE A 129 9.41 -17.95 11.18
C PHE A 129 8.37 -17.86 10.06
N PHE A 130 7.86 -16.66 9.78
CA PHE A 130 6.84 -16.43 8.77
C PHE A 130 7.30 -16.79 7.35
N ALA A 131 8.57 -16.53 7.01
CA ALA A 131 9.13 -16.94 5.73
C ALA A 131 9.05 -18.46 5.49
N ARG A 132 9.12 -19.27 6.56
CA ARG A 132 8.92 -20.73 6.50
C ARG A 132 7.45 -21.10 6.35
N LEU A 133 6.54 -20.24 6.78
CA LEU A 133 5.09 -20.40 6.65
C LEU A 133 4.53 -20.02 5.28
N LYS A 134 5.37 -19.67 4.29
CA LYS A 134 4.89 -19.31 2.94
C LYS A 134 3.93 -20.31 2.30
N ARG A 135 4.02 -21.60 2.68
CA ARG A 135 3.12 -22.68 2.20
C ARG A 135 1.67 -22.52 2.67
N PHE A 136 1.43 -21.76 3.74
CA PHE A 136 0.11 -21.52 4.31
C PHE A 136 -0.67 -20.39 3.63
N PHE A 137 -0.04 -19.69 2.68
CA PHE A 137 -0.64 -18.57 1.96
C PHE A 137 -0.76 -18.86 0.46
N PRO A 138 -1.48 -19.91 0.05
CA PRO A 138 -1.72 -20.21 -1.37
C PRO A 138 -2.50 -19.06 -2.05
N PRO A 139 -2.61 -19.08 -3.40
CA PRO A 139 -3.34 -18.06 -4.16
C PRO A 139 -4.79 -17.81 -3.68
N VAL A 140 -5.46 -18.83 -3.13
CA VAL A 140 -6.82 -18.64 -2.57
C VAL A 140 -6.84 -17.74 -1.33
N VAL A 141 -5.81 -17.80 -0.47
CA VAL A 141 -5.71 -16.95 0.73
C VAL A 141 -5.27 -15.54 0.35
N THR A 142 -4.16 -15.44 -0.40
CA THR A 142 -3.60 -14.14 -0.82
C THR A 142 -4.56 -13.38 -1.74
N GLY A 143 -5.22 -14.08 -2.67
CA GLY A 143 -6.20 -13.49 -3.58
C GLY A 143 -7.45 -12.99 -2.86
N SER A 144 -8.00 -13.75 -1.90
CA SER A 144 -9.13 -13.31 -1.08
C SER A 144 -8.79 -12.06 -0.27
N LEU A 145 -7.59 -12.03 0.33
CA LEU A 145 -7.12 -10.90 1.12
C LEU A 145 -7.01 -9.62 0.29
N ILE A 146 -6.27 -9.67 -0.83
CA ILE A 146 -6.07 -8.51 -1.70
C ILE A 146 -7.40 -8.01 -2.27
N THR A 147 -8.31 -8.93 -2.61
CA THR A 147 -9.67 -8.58 -3.08
C THR A 147 -10.42 -7.77 -2.02
N ILE A 148 -10.38 -8.20 -0.76
CA ILE A 148 -11.03 -7.51 0.35
C ILE A 148 -10.36 -6.18 0.67
N ILE A 149 -9.03 -6.11 0.68
CA ILE A 149 -8.30 -4.87 0.91
C ILE A 149 -8.78 -3.78 -0.06
N GLY A 150 -8.83 -4.09 -1.36
CA GLY A 150 -9.33 -3.12 -2.35
C GLY A 150 -10.80 -2.76 -2.13
N PHE A 151 -11.71 -3.75 -2.09
CA PHE A 151 -13.13 -3.43 -2.06
C PHE A 151 -13.65 -2.84 -0.74
N THR A 152 -13.00 -3.13 0.39
CA THR A 152 -13.37 -2.54 1.68
C THR A 152 -13.02 -1.06 1.81
N LEU A 153 -12.14 -0.54 0.94
CA LEU A 153 -11.75 0.87 0.93
C LEU A 153 -12.53 1.70 -0.09
N VAL A 154 -13.28 1.07 -0.99
CA VAL A 154 -14.18 1.76 -1.93
C VAL A 154 -15.20 2.66 -1.21
N PRO A 155 -15.84 2.25 -0.09
CA PRO A 155 -16.73 3.13 0.67
C PRO A 155 -16.07 4.44 1.12
N VAL A 156 -14.79 4.42 1.47
CA VAL A 156 -14.03 5.63 1.84
C VAL A 156 -13.92 6.58 0.65
N GLY A 157 -13.64 6.04 -0.55
CA GLY A 157 -13.65 6.83 -1.78
C GLY A 157 -15.02 7.47 -2.09
N PHE A 158 -16.12 6.77 -1.77
CA PHE A 158 -17.47 7.33 -1.91
C PHE A 158 -17.80 8.40 -0.86
N GLN A 159 -17.30 8.23 0.36
CA GLN A 159 -17.40 9.25 1.41
C GLN A 159 -16.70 10.54 0.97
N ASP A 160 -15.47 10.45 0.47
CA ASP A 160 -14.71 11.60 -0.03
C ASP A 160 -15.34 12.21 -1.30
N LEU A 161 -15.87 11.37 -2.19
CA LEU A 161 -16.63 11.82 -3.37
C LEU A 161 -17.87 12.66 -2.97
N GLY A 162 -18.49 12.32 -1.83
CA GLY A 162 -19.60 13.08 -1.25
C GLY A 162 -19.17 14.35 -0.50
N GLY A 163 -17.87 14.62 -0.33
CA GLY A 163 -17.34 15.73 0.48
C GLY A 163 -16.98 15.35 1.92
N GLY A 164 -16.49 14.12 2.11
CA GLY A 164 -15.74 13.67 3.29
C GLY A 164 -16.53 13.37 4.55
N THR A 165 -17.64 14.07 4.81
CA THR A 165 -18.44 13.88 6.05
C THR A 165 -19.86 13.41 5.73
N PRO A 166 -20.18 12.10 5.89
CA PRO A 166 -21.50 11.55 5.55
C PRO A 166 -22.68 12.16 6.31
N THR A 167 -22.43 12.72 7.49
CA THR A 167 -23.45 13.35 8.34
C THR A 167 -23.67 14.83 8.04
N ALA A 168 -22.84 15.45 7.20
CA ALA A 168 -22.97 16.85 6.86
C ALA A 168 -24.17 17.08 5.92
N ALA A 169 -24.89 18.17 6.10
CA ALA A 169 -25.98 18.55 5.19
C ALA A 169 -25.50 18.81 3.75
N SER A 170 -24.21 19.14 3.59
CA SER A 170 -23.55 19.32 2.30
C SER A 170 -23.08 18.01 1.65
N PHE A 171 -23.24 16.87 2.31
CA PHE A 171 -22.84 15.59 1.77
C PHE A 171 -23.58 15.29 0.47
N GLY A 172 -22.85 14.92 -0.57
CA GLY A 172 -23.40 14.69 -1.90
C GLY A 172 -23.82 15.97 -2.63
N ASN A 173 -23.24 17.14 -2.28
CA ASN A 173 -23.43 18.37 -3.03
C ASN A 173 -23.15 18.12 -4.54
N PRO A 174 -24.03 18.57 -5.45
CA PRO A 174 -23.86 18.35 -6.89
C PRO A 174 -22.50 18.75 -7.44
N THR A 175 -21.89 19.83 -6.91
CA THR A 175 -20.55 20.27 -7.31
C THR A 175 -19.48 19.25 -6.93
N ASN A 176 -19.55 18.70 -5.72
CA ASN A 176 -18.61 17.66 -5.26
C ASN A 176 -18.75 16.40 -6.10
N LEU A 177 -19.99 15.94 -6.32
CA LEU A 177 -20.27 14.80 -7.17
C LEU A 177 -19.72 15.02 -8.60
N LEU A 178 -20.00 16.19 -9.19
CA LEU A 178 -19.51 16.53 -10.53
C LEU A 178 -17.98 16.47 -10.61
N VAL A 179 -17.28 17.09 -9.66
CA VAL A 179 -15.81 17.09 -9.61
C VAL A 179 -15.26 15.67 -9.43
N GLY A 180 -15.85 14.86 -8.53
CA GLY A 180 -15.43 13.48 -8.32
C GLY A 180 -15.67 12.59 -9.54
N PHE A 181 -16.84 12.65 -10.16
CA PHE A 181 -17.14 11.92 -11.40
C PHE A 181 -16.26 12.38 -12.57
N LEU A 182 -16.01 13.68 -12.68
CA LEU A 182 -15.10 14.22 -13.68
C LEU A 182 -13.68 13.67 -13.49
N THR A 183 -13.22 13.56 -12.25
CA THR A 183 -11.93 12.94 -11.92
C THR A 183 -11.88 11.50 -12.44
N ILE A 184 -12.91 10.69 -12.17
CA ILE A 184 -13.00 9.31 -12.67
C ILE A 184 -12.93 9.28 -14.20
N ILE A 185 -13.74 10.11 -14.87
CA ILE A 185 -13.77 10.19 -16.34
C ILE A 185 -12.39 10.53 -16.90
N ILE A 186 -11.72 11.53 -16.34
CA ILE A 186 -10.38 11.94 -16.77
C ILE A 186 -9.39 10.77 -16.62
N ILE A 187 -9.38 10.10 -15.46
CA ILE A 187 -8.50 8.95 -15.22
C ILE A 187 -8.78 7.83 -16.22
N LEU A 188 -10.05 7.51 -16.49
CA LEU A 188 -10.44 6.47 -17.43
C LEU A 188 -10.05 6.81 -18.88
N VAL A 189 -10.29 8.05 -19.31
CA VAL A 189 -9.91 8.54 -20.64
C VAL A 189 -8.39 8.44 -20.82
N ILE A 190 -7.60 8.92 -19.86
CA ILE A 190 -6.13 8.81 -19.94
C ILE A 190 -5.72 7.33 -19.94
N SER A 191 -6.31 6.51 -19.09
CA SER A 191 -5.96 5.08 -19.00
C SER A 191 -6.30 4.28 -20.26
N ALA A 192 -7.36 4.68 -20.97
CA ALA A 192 -7.83 4.05 -22.21
C ALA A 192 -6.99 4.47 -23.42
N PHE A 193 -6.69 5.77 -23.56
CA PHE A 193 -6.07 6.32 -24.78
C PHE A 193 -4.56 6.55 -24.68
N ALA A 194 -4.02 6.80 -23.48
CA ALA A 194 -2.59 7.03 -23.31
C ALA A 194 -1.77 5.74 -23.44
N ARG A 195 -0.48 5.90 -23.76
CA ARG A 195 0.48 4.80 -23.90
C ARG A 195 1.75 5.07 -23.08
N GLY A 196 2.46 4.00 -22.74
CA GLY A 196 3.75 4.08 -22.05
C GLY A 196 3.69 4.85 -20.73
N PHE A 197 4.55 5.85 -20.60
CA PHE A 197 4.73 6.67 -19.39
C PHE A 197 3.43 7.35 -18.93
N MET A 198 2.68 7.97 -19.84
CA MET A 198 1.45 8.70 -19.47
C MET A 198 0.39 7.77 -18.87
N LYS A 199 0.29 6.54 -19.37
CA LYS A 199 -0.65 5.56 -18.85
C LYS A 199 -0.30 5.10 -17.43
N SER A 200 0.99 4.98 -17.10
CA SER A 200 1.40 4.55 -15.75
C SER A 200 1.16 5.59 -14.67
N ILE A 201 1.02 6.87 -15.03
CA ILE A 201 0.75 7.97 -14.10
C ILE A 201 -0.65 8.57 -14.32
N ALA A 202 -1.55 7.81 -14.95
CA ALA A 202 -2.87 8.30 -15.34
C ALA A 202 -3.70 8.78 -14.14
N ILE A 203 -3.60 8.10 -13.00
CA ILE A 203 -4.27 8.49 -11.75
C ILE A 203 -3.76 9.85 -11.28
N LEU A 204 -2.43 10.03 -11.22
CA LEU A 204 -1.83 11.32 -10.82
C LEU A 204 -2.23 12.46 -11.76
N ILE A 205 -2.17 12.25 -13.08
CA ILE A 205 -2.59 13.27 -14.05
C ILE A 205 -4.08 13.60 -13.85
N GLY A 206 -4.92 12.59 -13.65
CA GLY A 206 -6.34 12.80 -13.40
C GLY A 206 -6.62 13.63 -12.16
N ILE A 207 -5.93 13.35 -11.06
CA ILE A 207 -5.99 14.16 -9.83
C ILE A 207 -5.57 15.60 -10.14
N LEU A 208 -4.41 15.82 -10.77
CA LEU A 208 -3.91 17.17 -11.05
C LEU A 208 -4.86 17.99 -11.93
N VAL A 209 -5.38 17.39 -13.00
CA VAL A 209 -6.31 18.07 -13.92
C VAL A 209 -7.63 18.37 -13.20
N ALA A 210 -8.17 17.41 -12.44
CA ALA A 210 -9.42 17.62 -11.72
C ALA A 210 -9.28 18.64 -10.59
N SER A 211 -8.16 18.66 -9.85
CA SER A 211 -7.86 19.69 -8.86
C SER A 211 -7.75 21.06 -9.48
N PHE A 212 -7.16 21.19 -10.67
CA PHE A 212 -7.11 22.47 -11.40
C PHE A 212 -8.51 22.97 -11.74
N ILE A 213 -9.38 22.08 -12.22
CA ILE A 213 -10.79 22.40 -12.53
C ILE A 213 -11.53 22.80 -11.24
N ALA A 214 -11.35 22.06 -10.15
CA ALA A 214 -11.94 22.37 -8.85
C ALA A 214 -11.42 23.71 -8.29
N GLY A 215 -10.18 24.09 -8.60
CA GLY A 215 -9.63 25.41 -8.27
C GLY A 215 -10.35 26.54 -9.00
N GLY A 216 -10.74 26.33 -10.26
CA GLY A 216 -11.63 27.26 -10.98
C GLY A 216 -13.03 27.41 -10.35
N LEU A 217 -13.46 26.42 -9.56
CA LEU A 217 -14.70 26.45 -8.79
C LEU A 217 -14.54 27.02 -7.36
N GLY A 218 -13.33 27.50 -7.01
CA GLY A 218 -13.04 28.08 -5.70
C GLY A 218 -12.85 27.08 -4.57
N GLN A 219 -12.73 25.78 -4.87
CA GLN A 219 -12.56 24.72 -3.86
C GLN A 219 -11.11 24.52 -3.40
N VAL A 220 -10.17 25.27 -3.97
CA VAL A 220 -8.72 25.08 -3.77
C VAL A 220 -8.12 26.36 -3.21
N SER A 221 -7.44 26.24 -2.06
CA SER A 221 -6.67 27.34 -1.47
C SER A 221 -5.17 27.04 -1.52
N LEU A 222 -4.39 27.96 -2.06
CA LEU A 222 -2.92 27.84 -2.13
C LEU A 222 -2.21 28.37 -0.86
N THR A 223 -2.97 28.83 0.14
CA THR A 223 -2.41 29.35 1.40
C THR A 223 -1.46 28.35 2.07
N PRO A 224 -1.82 27.05 2.25
CA PRO A 224 -0.92 26.08 2.86
C PRO A 224 0.41 25.94 2.11
N VAL A 225 0.37 26.04 0.77
CA VAL A 225 1.57 25.98 -0.07
C VAL A 225 2.43 27.20 0.14
N SER A 226 1.84 28.39 0.27
CA SER A 226 2.60 29.63 0.49
C SER A 226 3.29 29.66 1.86
N GLU A 227 2.60 29.18 2.90
CA GLU A 227 3.07 29.18 4.30
C GLU A 227 4.05 28.05 4.63
N ALA A 228 3.99 26.94 3.89
CA ALA A 228 4.89 25.81 4.11
C ALA A 228 6.36 26.21 3.95
N ALA A 229 7.23 25.69 4.82
CA ALA A 229 8.67 25.95 4.72
C ALA A 229 9.26 25.34 3.44
N TRP A 230 10.39 25.89 2.97
CA TRP A 230 11.11 25.33 1.83
C TRP A 230 11.83 24.03 2.16
N PHE A 231 12.30 23.89 3.40
CA PHE A 231 13.04 22.73 3.86
C PHE A 231 12.62 22.36 5.28
N HIS A 232 12.52 21.06 5.54
CA HIS A 232 12.38 20.52 6.89
C HIS A 232 13.08 19.17 6.99
N THR A 233 13.29 18.70 8.21
CA THR A 233 13.88 17.39 8.48
C THR A 233 12.94 16.56 9.34
N PRO A 234 12.93 15.23 9.19
CA PRO A 234 12.16 14.35 10.07
C PRO A 234 12.49 14.61 11.54
N GLN A 235 11.47 14.94 12.33
CA GLN A 235 11.58 15.11 13.77
C GLN A 235 11.10 13.83 14.46
N LEU A 236 11.86 13.41 15.47
CA LEU A 236 11.43 12.32 16.35
C LEU A 236 10.27 12.80 17.21
N PHE A 237 9.20 12.00 17.25
CA PHE A 237 8.06 12.22 18.15
C PHE A 237 7.36 13.60 17.97
N PHE A 238 7.28 14.09 16.74
CA PHE A 238 6.55 15.32 16.37
C PHE A 238 5.13 15.40 16.95
N PHE A 239 4.38 14.29 16.95
CA PHE A 239 3.02 14.21 17.51
C PHE A 239 2.99 13.79 18.99
N GLY A 240 4.16 13.69 19.64
CA GLY A 240 4.31 13.28 21.03
C GLY A 240 4.97 11.92 21.20
N VAL A 241 5.35 11.62 22.45
CA VAL A 241 6.03 10.37 22.81
C VAL A 241 5.06 9.19 22.66
N PRO A 242 5.45 8.10 21.98
CA PRO A 242 4.60 6.92 21.81
C PRO A 242 4.24 6.25 23.14
N HIS A 243 2.96 5.89 23.29
CA HIS A 243 2.47 5.10 24.41
C HIS A 243 2.05 3.71 23.94
N PHE A 244 2.19 2.70 24.78
CA PHE A 244 1.93 1.31 24.43
C PHE A 244 0.67 0.81 25.11
N ASN A 245 -0.34 0.46 24.32
CA ASN A 245 -1.56 -0.20 24.77
C ASN A 245 -1.64 -1.61 24.18
N LEU A 246 -1.94 -2.60 25.01
CA LEU A 246 -1.92 -4.00 24.61
C LEU A 246 -2.89 -4.31 23.46
N SER A 247 -4.12 -3.82 23.49
CA SER A 247 -5.10 -4.10 22.44
C SER A 247 -4.72 -3.43 21.12
N ALA A 248 -4.24 -2.19 21.17
CA ALA A 248 -3.72 -1.50 19.98
C ALA A 248 -2.52 -2.23 19.36
N MET A 249 -1.57 -2.68 20.18
CA MET A 249 -0.40 -3.45 19.74
C MET A 249 -0.82 -4.76 19.06
N VAL A 250 -1.71 -5.54 19.69
CA VAL A 250 -2.20 -6.80 19.13
C VAL A 250 -2.90 -6.58 17.79
N THR A 251 -3.76 -5.57 17.69
CA THR A 251 -4.42 -5.22 16.43
C THR A 251 -3.40 -4.91 15.33
N MET A 252 -2.41 -4.05 15.61
CA MET A 252 -1.41 -3.70 14.61
C MET A 252 -0.47 -4.86 14.24
N MET A 253 -0.21 -5.80 15.17
CA MET A 253 0.49 -7.05 14.86
C MET A 253 -0.31 -7.92 13.88
N LEU A 254 -1.63 -8.05 14.08
CA LEU A 254 -2.52 -8.80 13.16
C LEU A 254 -2.63 -8.14 11.78
N VAL A 255 -2.71 -6.81 11.75
CA VAL A 255 -2.67 -6.04 10.49
C VAL A 255 -1.34 -6.29 9.78
N SER A 256 -0.22 -6.22 10.50
CA SER A 256 1.11 -6.44 9.92
C SER A 256 1.32 -7.87 9.41
N LEU A 257 0.70 -8.88 10.01
CA LEU A 257 0.65 -10.23 9.44
C LEU A 257 -0.04 -10.22 8.08
N THR A 258 -1.14 -9.49 7.95
CA THR A 258 -1.88 -9.38 6.68
C THR A 258 -1.05 -8.65 5.63
N THR A 259 -0.36 -7.58 6.02
CA THR A 259 0.62 -6.88 5.18
C THR A 259 1.73 -7.81 4.71
N MET A 260 2.27 -8.66 5.59
CA MET A 260 3.29 -9.65 5.19
C MET A 260 2.75 -10.69 4.21
N ILE A 261 1.48 -11.09 4.32
CA ILE A 261 0.83 -11.99 3.34
C ILE A 261 0.75 -11.30 1.96
N GLU A 262 0.32 -10.04 1.92
CA GLU A 262 0.29 -9.25 0.69
C GLU A 262 1.69 -9.12 0.06
N SER A 263 2.68 -8.67 0.85
CA SER A 263 4.07 -8.51 0.38
C SER A 263 4.62 -9.82 -0.17
N THR A 264 4.26 -10.96 0.41
CA THR A 264 4.62 -12.28 -0.12
C THR A 264 4.10 -12.49 -1.55
N GLY A 265 2.83 -12.16 -1.79
CA GLY A 265 2.21 -12.21 -3.10
C GLY A 265 2.93 -11.31 -4.11
N VAL A 266 3.27 -10.08 -3.70
CA VAL A 266 3.99 -9.14 -4.57
C VAL A 266 5.42 -9.59 -4.84
N PHE A 267 6.13 -10.13 -3.85
CA PHE A 267 7.47 -10.69 -4.04
C PHE A 267 7.47 -11.81 -5.07
N PHE A 268 6.49 -12.71 -5.02
CA PHE A 268 6.36 -13.75 -6.05
C PHE A 268 6.00 -13.18 -7.42
N ALA A 269 5.09 -12.19 -7.50
CA ALA A 269 4.80 -11.54 -8.77
C ALA A 269 6.04 -10.86 -9.38
N LEU A 270 6.85 -10.20 -8.57
CA LEU A 270 8.12 -9.58 -8.98
C LEU A 270 9.19 -10.62 -9.32
N SER A 271 9.25 -11.73 -8.60
CA SER A 271 10.09 -12.89 -8.91
C SER A 271 9.77 -13.43 -10.31
N ASP A 272 8.49 -13.60 -10.64
CA ASP A 272 8.03 -14.08 -11.94
C ASP A 272 8.41 -13.10 -13.06
N ILE A 273 8.25 -11.79 -12.84
CA ILE A 273 8.62 -10.76 -13.82
C ILE A 273 10.13 -10.72 -14.03
N THR A 274 10.91 -10.75 -12.94
CA THR A 274 12.38 -10.62 -12.99
C THR A 274 13.08 -11.93 -13.37
N GLY A 275 12.41 -13.07 -13.25
CA GLY A 275 12.99 -14.40 -13.45
C GLY A 275 13.92 -14.84 -12.32
N ARG A 276 13.87 -14.18 -11.14
CA ARG A 276 14.74 -14.49 -10.00
C ARG A 276 13.99 -15.35 -8.99
N GLN A 277 14.43 -16.58 -8.81
CA GLN A 277 13.91 -17.48 -7.77
C GLN A 277 14.18 -16.94 -6.36
N LEU A 278 13.13 -16.90 -5.54
CA LEU A 278 13.20 -16.43 -4.15
C LEU A 278 13.43 -17.55 -3.16
N THR A 279 14.44 -17.37 -2.30
CA THR A 279 14.68 -18.27 -1.17
C THR A 279 13.92 -17.83 0.07
N THR A 280 13.78 -18.71 1.05
CA THR A 280 13.21 -18.36 2.37
C THR A 280 13.98 -17.23 3.06
N LYS A 281 15.31 -17.20 2.88
CA LYS A 281 16.15 -16.12 3.43
C LYS A 281 15.91 -14.78 2.74
N ASP A 282 15.56 -14.77 1.45
CA ASP A 282 15.21 -13.54 0.75
C ASP A 282 13.89 -12.96 1.26
N LEU A 283 12.89 -13.83 1.50
CA LEU A 283 11.62 -13.43 2.12
C LEU A 283 11.83 -12.89 3.55
N GLU A 284 12.61 -13.60 4.38
CA GLU A 284 12.96 -13.15 5.73
C GLU A 284 13.60 -11.76 5.73
N ARG A 285 14.54 -11.50 4.82
CA ARG A 285 15.17 -10.18 4.67
C ARG A 285 14.18 -9.12 4.20
N GLY A 286 13.24 -9.48 3.32
CA GLY A 286 12.17 -8.60 2.88
C GLY A 286 11.27 -8.17 4.05
N TYR A 287 10.74 -9.12 4.82
CA TYR A 287 9.87 -8.79 5.96
C TYR A 287 10.63 -8.00 7.04
N ARG A 288 11.91 -8.30 7.29
CA ARG A 288 12.72 -7.52 8.24
C ARG A 288 12.89 -6.06 7.83
N ALA A 289 13.04 -5.80 6.53
CA ALA A 289 13.10 -4.42 6.03
C ALA A 289 11.77 -3.69 6.23
N GLU A 290 10.63 -4.34 5.97
CA GLU A 290 9.29 -3.80 6.29
C GLU A 290 9.11 -3.55 7.79
N GLY A 291 9.56 -4.48 8.65
CA GLY A 291 9.51 -4.32 10.10
C GLY A 291 10.34 -3.14 10.60
N ILE A 292 11.57 -2.97 10.10
CA ILE A 292 12.41 -1.80 10.43
C ILE A 292 11.77 -0.53 9.88
N ALA A 293 11.24 -0.55 8.66
CA ALA A 293 10.57 0.60 8.08
C ALA A 293 9.38 1.03 8.93
N ALA A 294 8.57 0.10 9.43
CA ALA A 294 7.47 0.38 10.34
C ALA A 294 7.95 0.95 11.69
N VAL A 295 9.04 0.44 12.27
CA VAL A 295 9.63 1.02 13.50
C VAL A 295 10.06 2.46 13.26
N LEU A 296 10.80 2.72 12.18
CA LEU A 296 11.21 4.07 11.81
C LEU A 296 9.99 4.96 11.54
N GLY A 297 8.95 4.38 10.91
CA GLY A 297 7.69 5.05 10.67
C GLY A 297 7.07 5.55 11.96
N GLY A 298 6.93 4.68 12.96
CA GLY A 298 6.41 5.07 14.28
C GLY A 298 7.29 6.07 15.04
N LEU A 299 8.63 5.99 14.92
CA LEU A 299 9.56 6.93 15.56
C LEU A 299 9.48 8.35 14.98
N PHE A 300 9.37 8.46 13.66
CA PHE A 300 9.22 9.73 12.94
C PHE A 300 7.74 10.13 12.73
N ASN A 301 6.83 9.43 13.40
CA ASN A 301 5.38 9.64 13.34
C ASN A 301 4.80 9.67 11.92
N THR A 302 5.04 8.60 11.17
CA THR A 302 4.45 8.26 9.88
C THR A 302 3.85 6.84 9.96
N PHE A 303 3.70 6.14 8.84
CA PHE A 303 2.89 4.93 8.76
C PHE A 303 3.73 3.64 8.66
N PRO A 304 3.13 2.46 8.88
CA PRO A 304 3.74 1.20 8.48
C PRO A 304 3.85 1.14 6.95
N TYR A 305 4.95 0.57 6.45
CA TYR A 305 5.21 0.47 5.02
C TYR A 305 5.10 -0.97 4.53
N SER A 306 4.42 -1.13 3.39
CA SER A 306 4.26 -2.40 2.69
C SER A 306 4.86 -2.30 1.29
N THR A 307 5.07 -3.46 0.70
CA THR A 307 5.43 -3.56 -0.70
C THR A 307 4.27 -3.05 -1.60
N PHE A 308 4.54 -2.03 -2.41
CA PHE A 308 3.51 -1.36 -3.22
C PHE A 308 3.11 -2.19 -4.45
N SER A 309 1.91 -2.76 -4.41
CA SER A 309 1.41 -3.72 -5.40
C SER A 309 1.18 -3.11 -6.79
N GLU A 310 0.83 -1.83 -6.82
CA GLU A 310 0.54 -1.03 -8.01
C GLU A 310 1.80 -0.82 -8.85
N ASN A 311 2.96 -0.73 -8.19
CA ASN A 311 4.24 -0.55 -8.88
C ASN A 311 4.65 -1.79 -9.68
N VAL A 312 4.08 -2.97 -9.38
CA VAL A 312 4.25 -4.19 -10.19
C VAL A 312 3.69 -3.96 -11.60
N GLY A 313 2.57 -3.23 -11.73
CA GLY A 313 1.98 -2.87 -13.02
C GLY A 313 2.92 -2.00 -13.84
N VAL A 314 3.54 -0.99 -13.22
CA VAL A 314 4.54 -0.12 -13.84
C VAL A 314 5.74 -0.92 -14.32
N LEU A 315 6.24 -1.85 -13.50
CA LEU A 315 7.36 -2.72 -13.85
C LEU A 315 7.03 -3.64 -15.04
N LYS A 316 5.83 -4.22 -15.06
CA LYS A 316 5.36 -5.05 -16.19
C LYS A 316 5.28 -4.24 -17.48
N MET A 317 4.79 -3.00 -17.41
CA MET A 317 4.62 -2.13 -18.58
C MET A 317 5.94 -1.54 -19.09
N SER A 318 6.83 -1.14 -18.19
CA SER A 318 8.14 -0.56 -18.56
C SER A 318 9.12 -1.61 -19.07
N GLY A 319 8.90 -2.89 -18.73
CA GLY A 319 9.77 -4.00 -19.10
C GLY A 319 11.12 -4.00 -18.38
N VAL A 320 11.35 -3.08 -17.45
CA VAL A 320 12.63 -2.97 -16.76
C VAL A 320 12.69 -3.89 -15.56
N LYS A 321 13.57 -4.88 -15.62
CA LYS A 321 13.76 -5.89 -14.56
C LYS A 321 14.87 -5.53 -13.57
N THR A 322 15.48 -4.35 -13.70
CA THR A 322 16.65 -3.95 -12.91
C THR A 322 16.26 -3.07 -11.73
N ARG A 323 17.10 -3.06 -10.68
CA ARG A 323 16.89 -2.25 -9.47
C ARG A 323 17.27 -0.77 -9.64
N ARG A 324 18.04 -0.42 -10.68
CA ARG A 324 18.64 0.92 -10.83
C ARG A 324 17.61 2.05 -10.89
N PRO A 325 16.53 1.98 -11.70
CA PRO A 325 15.50 3.01 -11.69
C PRO A 325 14.86 3.19 -10.31
N VAL A 326 14.70 2.10 -9.57
CA VAL A 326 14.06 2.13 -8.25
C VAL A 326 14.94 2.82 -7.20
N TYR A 327 16.27 2.71 -7.31
CA TYR A 327 17.19 3.52 -6.50
C TYR A 327 17.05 5.02 -6.78
N TYR A 328 16.90 5.41 -8.05
CA TYR A 328 16.63 6.81 -8.41
C TYR A 328 15.29 7.27 -7.85
N ALA A 329 14.24 6.46 -7.96
CA ALA A 329 12.92 6.75 -7.36
C ALA A 329 13.04 6.98 -5.84
N ALA A 330 13.72 6.08 -5.13
CA ALA A 330 13.90 6.19 -3.68
C ALA A 330 14.70 7.45 -3.28
N PHE A 331 15.74 7.80 -4.03
CA PHE A 331 16.50 9.03 -3.79
C PHE A 331 15.66 10.29 -4.06
N LEU A 332 14.85 10.29 -5.11
CA LEU A 332 13.93 11.38 -5.41
C LEU A 332 12.86 11.53 -4.32
N LEU A 333 12.33 10.42 -3.76
CA LEU A 333 11.42 10.46 -2.61
C LEU A 333 12.07 11.09 -1.39
N LEU A 334 13.33 10.74 -1.07
CA LEU A 334 14.08 11.39 0.00
C LEU A 334 14.21 12.90 -0.22
N LEU A 335 14.51 13.33 -1.45
CA LEU A 335 14.62 14.75 -1.75
C LEU A 335 13.27 15.47 -1.64
N LEU A 336 12.20 14.91 -2.20
CA LEU A 336 10.86 15.50 -2.17
C LEU A 336 10.31 15.57 -0.74
N GLY A 337 10.56 14.55 0.08
CA GLY A 337 10.07 14.52 1.46
C GLY A 337 10.72 15.57 2.37
N LEU A 338 11.89 16.09 1.99
CA LEU A 338 12.54 17.23 2.66
C LEU A 338 11.96 18.59 2.25
N LEU A 339 11.04 18.63 1.30
CA LEU A 339 10.41 19.85 0.77
C LEU A 339 8.92 19.89 1.17
N PRO A 340 8.55 20.54 2.30
CA PRO A 340 7.16 20.62 2.77
C PRO A 340 6.17 21.15 1.74
N LYS A 341 6.64 21.98 0.80
CA LYS A 341 5.83 22.46 -0.34
C LYS A 341 5.18 21.31 -1.13
N VAL A 342 5.88 20.18 -1.27
CA VAL A 342 5.37 19.00 -1.98
C VAL A 342 4.22 18.38 -1.19
N GLY A 343 4.37 18.18 0.12
CA GLY A 343 3.28 17.71 0.97
C GLY A 343 2.11 18.68 1.01
N ALA A 344 2.36 19.98 1.07
CA ALA A 344 1.33 21.02 1.04
C ALA A 344 0.52 21.00 -0.25
N LEU A 345 1.13 20.68 -1.40
CA LEU A 345 0.38 20.49 -2.65
C LEU A 345 -0.60 19.33 -2.57
N ALA A 346 -0.30 18.28 -1.82
CA ALA A 346 -1.21 17.16 -1.62
C ALA A 346 -2.40 17.54 -0.71
N THR A 347 -2.19 18.37 0.31
CA THR A 347 -3.27 18.81 1.22
C THR A 347 -4.27 19.77 0.57
N VAL A 348 -3.93 20.29 -0.60
CA VAL A 348 -4.73 21.25 -1.37
C VAL A 348 -5.70 20.55 -2.31
N ILE A 349 -5.53 19.24 -2.52
CA ILE A 349 -6.41 18.42 -3.35
C ILE A 349 -7.78 18.31 -2.65
N PRO A 350 -8.88 18.74 -3.31
CA PRO A 350 -10.20 18.62 -2.72
C PRO A 350 -10.60 17.17 -2.50
N GLU A 351 -11.31 16.89 -1.40
CA GLU A 351 -11.80 15.54 -1.07
C GLU A 351 -12.57 14.88 -2.23
N PRO A 352 -13.45 15.57 -2.98
CA PRO A 352 -14.16 14.90 -4.09
C PRO A 352 -13.24 14.41 -5.20
N VAL A 353 -12.12 15.10 -5.44
CA VAL A 353 -11.09 14.66 -6.40
C VAL A 353 -10.39 13.40 -5.87
N LEU A 354 -10.00 13.40 -4.59
CA LEU A 354 -9.41 12.22 -3.95
C LEU A 354 -10.37 11.03 -4.00
N GLY A 355 -11.64 11.23 -3.68
CA GLY A 355 -12.67 10.20 -3.74
C GLY A 355 -12.81 9.56 -5.12
N GLY A 356 -12.85 10.39 -6.18
CA GLY A 356 -12.85 9.90 -7.56
C GLY A 356 -11.62 9.06 -7.90
N ALA A 357 -10.43 9.48 -7.47
CA ALA A 357 -9.19 8.73 -7.68
C ALA A 357 -9.15 7.41 -6.86
N MET A 358 -9.60 7.44 -5.61
CA MET A 358 -9.67 6.29 -4.71
C MET A 358 -10.59 5.20 -5.25
N ILE A 359 -11.74 5.55 -5.81
CA ILE A 359 -12.66 4.58 -6.43
C ILE A 359 -11.95 3.79 -7.54
N VAL A 360 -11.17 4.48 -8.38
CA VAL A 360 -10.40 3.81 -9.44
C VAL A 360 -9.27 2.97 -8.85
N MET A 361 -8.49 3.53 -7.93
CA MET A 361 -7.32 2.87 -7.34
C MET A 361 -7.68 1.61 -6.55
N PHE A 362 -8.60 1.73 -5.58
CA PHE A 362 -9.02 0.61 -4.76
C PHE A 362 -9.83 -0.43 -5.54
N GLY A 363 -10.59 0.00 -6.55
CA GLY A 363 -11.22 -0.91 -7.51
C GLY A 363 -10.19 -1.73 -8.28
N MET A 364 -9.11 -1.10 -8.77
CA MET A 364 -8.01 -1.81 -9.43
C MET A 364 -7.31 -2.80 -8.50
N VAL A 365 -7.05 -2.43 -7.24
CA VAL A 365 -6.47 -3.34 -6.22
C VAL A 365 -7.37 -4.55 -5.99
N GLY A 366 -8.68 -4.34 -5.82
CA GLY A 366 -9.65 -5.42 -5.66
C GLY A 366 -9.62 -6.40 -6.85
N VAL A 367 -9.60 -5.87 -8.07
CA VAL A 367 -9.50 -6.66 -9.31
C VAL A 367 -8.16 -7.40 -9.43
N GLN A 368 -7.05 -6.84 -8.94
CA GLN A 368 -5.77 -7.56 -8.89
C GLN A 368 -5.85 -8.79 -7.95
N GLY A 369 -6.57 -8.67 -6.83
CA GLY A 369 -6.89 -9.82 -5.97
C GLY A 369 -7.66 -10.89 -6.75
N VAL A 370 -8.66 -10.49 -7.53
CA VAL A 370 -9.42 -11.41 -8.40
C VAL A 370 -8.52 -12.06 -9.46
N GLN A 371 -7.53 -11.37 -10.01
CA GLN A 371 -6.57 -11.96 -10.95
C GLN A 371 -5.70 -13.05 -10.29
N ILE A 372 -5.40 -12.92 -8.99
CA ILE A 372 -4.71 -13.98 -8.24
C ILE A 372 -5.67 -15.17 -8.04
N LEU A 373 -6.92 -14.90 -7.68
CA LEU A 373 -7.97 -15.91 -7.54
C LEU A 373 -8.27 -16.66 -8.85
N HIS A 374 -8.06 -16.04 -10.01
CA HIS A 374 -8.21 -16.70 -11.32
C HIS A 374 -7.26 -17.90 -11.50
N LYS A 375 -6.17 -17.97 -10.73
CA LYS A 375 -5.24 -19.12 -10.74
C LYS A 375 -5.72 -20.27 -9.84
N VAL A 376 -6.81 -20.11 -9.11
CA VAL A 376 -7.37 -21.08 -8.17
C VAL A 376 -8.41 -21.94 -8.86
N ASP A 377 -8.32 -23.25 -8.64
CA ASP A 377 -9.33 -24.20 -9.08
C ASP A 377 -10.55 -24.14 -8.13
N PHE A 378 -11.59 -23.41 -8.55
CA PHE A 378 -12.87 -23.28 -7.84
C PHE A 378 -13.84 -24.45 -8.06
N THR A 379 -13.50 -25.43 -8.91
CA THR A 379 -14.29 -26.67 -8.99
C THR A 379 -14.14 -27.49 -7.70
N LYS A 380 -13.04 -27.28 -6.96
CA LYS A 380 -12.85 -27.80 -5.61
C LYS A 380 -13.64 -26.95 -4.62
N ASN A 381 -14.66 -27.58 -4.03
CA ASN A 381 -15.53 -26.93 -3.03
C ASN A 381 -14.74 -26.37 -1.83
N SER A 382 -13.60 -26.95 -1.47
CA SER A 382 -12.72 -26.44 -0.41
C SER A 382 -12.18 -25.03 -0.70
N ASN A 383 -11.72 -24.79 -1.92
CA ASN A 383 -11.23 -23.48 -2.37
C ASN A 383 -12.38 -22.49 -2.48
N LEU A 384 -13.52 -22.92 -3.03
CA LEU A 384 -14.70 -22.09 -3.16
C LEU A 384 -15.20 -21.61 -1.80
N LEU A 385 -15.37 -22.51 -0.83
CA LEU A 385 -15.79 -22.17 0.54
C LEU A 385 -14.77 -21.29 1.26
N THR A 386 -13.47 -21.58 1.11
CA THR A 386 -12.42 -20.76 1.72
C THR A 386 -12.51 -19.32 1.22
N ALA A 387 -12.63 -19.13 -0.10
CA ALA A 387 -12.72 -17.80 -0.68
C ALA A 387 -14.04 -17.10 -0.33
N SER A 388 -15.19 -17.75 -0.55
CA SER A 388 -16.50 -17.12 -0.38
C SER A 388 -16.78 -16.72 1.06
N VAL A 389 -16.44 -17.57 2.04
CA VAL A 389 -16.67 -17.27 3.46
C VAL A 389 -15.72 -16.20 3.96
N SER A 390 -14.43 -16.26 3.61
CA SER A 390 -13.46 -15.25 4.07
C SER A 390 -13.74 -13.85 3.49
N ILE A 391 -14.11 -13.78 2.21
CA ILE A 391 -14.53 -12.55 1.55
C ILE A 391 -15.85 -12.05 2.15
N GLY A 392 -16.84 -12.93 2.30
CA GLY A 392 -18.15 -12.57 2.86
C GLY A 392 -18.06 -12.02 4.28
N LEU A 393 -17.25 -12.65 5.15
CA LEU A 393 -17.01 -12.17 6.51
C LEU A 393 -16.33 -10.80 6.52
N GLY A 394 -15.32 -10.61 5.68
CA GLY A 394 -14.60 -9.32 5.56
C GLY A 394 -15.53 -8.17 5.18
N LEU A 395 -16.28 -8.34 4.08
CA LEU A 395 -17.23 -7.33 3.62
C LEU A 395 -18.34 -7.08 4.65
N GLY A 396 -18.90 -8.13 5.23
CA GLY A 396 -19.98 -8.01 6.21
C GLY A 396 -19.56 -7.21 7.44
N ILE A 397 -18.36 -7.46 7.96
CA ILE A 397 -17.82 -6.75 9.13
C ILE A 397 -17.45 -5.31 8.80
N THR A 398 -16.87 -5.05 7.62
CA THR A 398 -16.59 -3.68 7.19
C THR A 398 -17.87 -2.85 7.06
N MET A 399 -18.96 -3.46 6.57
CA MET A 399 -20.23 -2.76 6.39
C MET A 399 -21.00 -2.57 7.71
N TYR A 400 -20.94 -3.56 8.60
CA TYR A 400 -21.67 -3.56 9.87
C TYR A 400 -20.74 -3.80 11.08
N PRO A 401 -19.75 -2.94 11.33
CA PRO A 401 -18.86 -3.08 12.48
C PRO A 401 -19.62 -2.96 13.82
N GLN A 402 -20.82 -2.38 13.82
CA GLN A 402 -21.68 -2.21 14.99
C GLN A 402 -22.19 -3.55 15.56
N LEU A 403 -22.04 -4.66 14.83
CA LEU A 403 -22.33 -6.01 15.36
C LEU A 403 -21.57 -6.29 16.66
N PHE A 404 -20.40 -5.66 16.84
CA PHE A 404 -19.57 -5.84 18.04
C PHE A 404 -19.78 -4.77 19.11
N GLN A 405 -20.77 -3.87 18.99
CA GLN A 405 -20.94 -2.72 19.89
C GLN A 405 -21.11 -3.09 21.38
N HIS A 406 -21.63 -4.28 21.67
CA HIS A 406 -21.82 -4.78 23.05
C HIS A 406 -20.60 -5.56 23.58
N MET A 407 -19.57 -5.77 22.75
CA MET A 407 -18.34 -6.42 23.15
C MET A 407 -17.38 -5.40 23.80
N PRO A 408 -16.39 -5.86 24.60
CA PRO A 408 -15.34 -4.99 25.12
C PRO A 408 -14.60 -4.25 23.99
N THR A 409 -14.12 -3.04 24.28
CA THR A 409 -13.44 -2.17 23.31
C THR A 409 -12.28 -2.88 22.61
N GLU A 410 -11.56 -3.75 23.32
CA GLU A 410 -10.44 -4.53 22.79
C GLU A 410 -10.89 -5.48 21.67
N VAL A 411 -12.03 -6.15 21.87
CA VAL A 411 -12.62 -7.07 20.88
C VAL A 411 -13.15 -6.27 19.70
N GLN A 412 -13.75 -5.09 19.94
CA GLN A 412 -14.22 -4.22 18.87
C GLN A 412 -13.09 -3.73 17.95
N ILE A 413 -11.93 -3.39 18.52
CA ILE A 413 -10.78 -2.92 17.73
C ILE A 413 -10.25 -4.05 16.82
N ILE A 414 -10.25 -5.30 17.30
CA ILE A 414 -9.75 -6.45 16.53
C ILE A 414 -10.79 -6.96 15.52
N LEU A 415 -11.99 -7.30 15.99
CA LEU A 415 -13.03 -7.94 15.17
C LEU A 415 -13.83 -6.95 14.32
N GLY A 416 -13.77 -5.65 14.64
CA GLY A 416 -14.36 -4.60 13.81
C GLY A 416 -13.59 -4.34 12.51
N ASN A 417 -12.44 -4.99 12.30
CA ASN A 417 -11.66 -4.84 11.08
C ASN A 417 -11.88 -6.00 10.10
N GLY A 418 -12.56 -5.72 8.99
CA GLY A 418 -12.87 -6.73 7.97
C GLY A 418 -11.64 -7.39 7.35
N ILE A 419 -10.54 -6.65 7.16
CA ILE A 419 -9.29 -7.17 6.58
C ILE A 419 -8.64 -8.21 7.51
N VAL A 420 -8.55 -7.91 8.81
CA VAL A 420 -8.04 -8.84 9.83
C VAL A 420 -8.90 -10.10 9.90
N VAL A 421 -10.23 -9.96 9.88
CA VAL A 421 -11.13 -11.11 9.93
C VAL A 421 -11.05 -11.95 8.66
N THR A 422 -10.94 -11.36 7.47
CA THR A 422 -10.67 -12.10 6.24
C THR A 422 -9.35 -12.86 6.33
N SER A 423 -8.30 -12.25 6.91
CA SER A 423 -6.98 -12.88 7.05
C SER A 423 -7.06 -14.14 7.92
N ILE A 424 -7.64 -14.00 9.10
CA ILE A 424 -7.80 -15.10 10.06
C ILE A 424 -8.68 -16.19 9.46
N SER A 425 -9.85 -15.83 8.92
CA SER A 425 -10.80 -16.80 8.37
C SER A 425 -10.23 -17.52 7.13
N ALA A 426 -9.60 -16.82 6.20
CA ALA A 426 -9.00 -17.43 5.01
C ALA A 426 -7.92 -18.45 5.38
N VAL A 427 -7.03 -18.11 6.33
CA VAL A 427 -6.00 -19.02 6.80
C VAL A 427 -6.61 -20.23 7.50
N LEU A 428 -7.52 -20.02 8.46
CA LEU A 428 -8.15 -21.11 9.21
C LEU A 428 -8.96 -22.06 8.31
N LEU A 429 -9.76 -21.52 7.37
CA LEU A 429 -10.54 -22.34 6.45
C LEU A 429 -9.64 -23.10 5.47
N ASN A 430 -8.55 -22.48 5.01
CA ASN A 430 -7.57 -23.17 4.19
C ASN A 430 -6.86 -24.30 4.96
N LEU A 431 -6.54 -24.08 6.24
CA LEU A 431 -5.97 -25.10 7.11
C LEU A 431 -6.92 -26.30 7.29
N LEU A 432 -8.21 -26.00 7.48
CA LEU A 432 -9.27 -26.98 7.70
C LEU A 432 -9.58 -27.80 6.45
N PHE A 433 -9.79 -27.15 5.30
CA PHE A 433 -10.30 -27.80 4.10
C PHE A 433 -9.21 -28.27 3.13
N ASN A 434 -8.04 -27.63 3.12
CA ASN A 434 -7.00 -27.91 2.13
C ASN A 434 -5.79 -28.67 2.70
N HIS A 435 -5.89 -29.31 3.88
CA HIS A 435 -4.81 -29.92 4.70
C HIS A 435 -3.72 -30.77 3.99
N ARG A 436 -3.90 -31.14 2.71
CA ARG A 436 -2.94 -31.90 1.89
C ARG A 436 -1.69 -31.12 1.45
N TRP A 437 -1.53 -29.84 1.81
CA TRP A 437 -0.31 -29.05 1.55
C TRP A 437 0.91 -29.50 2.40
N ALA A 438 0.71 -30.34 3.42
CA ALA A 438 1.79 -30.91 4.24
C ALA A 438 2.50 -32.13 3.60
N THR A 439 1.94 -32.72 2.54
CA THR A 439 2.46 -33.99 1.96
C THR A 439 3.31 -33.85 0.70
N GLU A 440 3.41 -32.66 0.11
CA GLU A 440 4.33 -32.41 -1.00
C GLU A 440 5.69 -31.93 -0.45
N LYS A 441 6.67 -32.85 -0.49
CA LYS A 441 8.07 -32.63 -0.11
C LYS A 441 8.75 -31.67 -1.08
#